data_AF-A0A958Z3D2-F1
#
_entry.id   AF-A0A958Z3D2-F1
#
_cell.length_a   1.000
_cell.length_b   1.000
_cell.length_c   1.000
_cell.angle_alpha   90.00
_cell.angle_beta   90.00
_cell.angle_gamma   90.00
#
_symmetry.space_group_name_H-M   'P 1'
#
loop_
_entity.id
_entity.type
_entity.pdbx_description
1 polymer ?
#
loop_
_entity_poly.entity_id
_entity_poly.type
_entity_poly.pdbx_seq_one_letter_code
_entity_poly.pdbx_strand_id
1 'polypeptide(L)'
;FYGTSQNGQMYRSMNGGNSYIGMNEPGSGSGNWVTPFEQDPVLANNIYVGYNRVYKSTNFGGAWTPISQDFGGDLYNLKISPSNNQVMYASRGPIFYRT
;
A
#
# COMPACT_ATOMS: atom_id res chain seq x y z
N PHE A 1 1.08 7.93 -12.00
CA PHE A 1 0.21 8.54 -10.95
C PHE A 1 -0.68 7.48 -10.35
N TYR A 2 -1.00 7.60 -9.06
CA TYR A 2 -1.85 6.66 -8.33
C TYR A 2 -3.04 7.41 -7.72
N GLY A 3 -4.15 6.70 -7.55
CA GLY A 3 -5.32 7.19 -6.84
C GLY A 3 -5.92 6.08 -6.00
N THR A 4 -6.48 6.45 -4.86
CA THR A 4 -7.12 5.54 -3.91
C THR A 4 -8.54 6.00 -3.65
N SER A 5 -9.47 5.08 -3.50
CA SER A 5 -10.83 5.33 -3.01
C SER A 5 -11.16 4.40 -1.84
N GLN A 6 -12.41 4.42 -1.39
CA GLN A 6 -12.84 3.74 -0.18
C GLN A 6 -12.51 2.24 -0.21
N ASN A 7 -12.28 1.68 0.98
CA ASN A 7 -12.11 0.25 1.21
C ASN A 7 -10.89 -0.37 0.51
N GLY A 8 -9.89 0.45 0.18
CA GLY A 8 -8.64 -0.01 -0.47
C GLY A 8 -8.75 -0.16 -1.98
N GLN A 9 -9.80 0.35 -2.61
CA GLN A 9 -9.86 0.44 -4.07
C GLN A 9 -8.77 1.38 -4.60
N MET A 10 -8.06 0.96 -5.64
CA MET A 10 -6.93 1.72 -6.17
C MET A 10 -6.85 1.70 -7.69
N TYR A 11 -6.31 2.79 -8.22
CA TYR A 11 -6.16 3.02 -9.64
C TYR A 11 -4.78 3.60 -9.94
N ARG A 12 -4.30 3.35 -11.16
CA ARG A 12 -3.09 3.98 -11.69
C ARG A 12 -3.36 4.63 -13.03
N SER A 13 -2.58 5.66 -13.33
CA SER A 13 -2.54 6.28 -14.65
C SER A 13 -1.10 6.36 -15.17
N MET A 14 -0.93 6.03 -16.45
CA MET A 14 0.34 6.07 -17.19
C MET A 14 0.41 7.26 -18.17
N ASN A 15 -0.63 8.07 -18.27
CA ASN A 15 -0.79 9.11 -19.29
C ASN A 15 -1.25 10.45 -18.69
N GLY A 16 -0.80 10.77 -17.48
CA GLY A 16 -1.09 12.06 -16.84
C GLY A 16 -2.53 12.23 -16.36
N GLY A 17 -3.25 11.14 -16.07
CA GLY A 17 -4.64 11.19 -15.59
C GLY A 17 -5.71 11.21 -16.68
N ASN A 18 -5.33 11.09 -17.96
CA ASN A 18 -6.29 11.00 -19.07
C ASN A 18 -7.08 9.69 -19.05
N SER A 19 -6.47 8.59 -18.61
CA SER A 19 -7.17 7.34 -18.33
C SER A 19 -6.58 6.62 -17.12
N TYR A 20 -7.39 5.70 -16.56
CA TYR A 20 -7.08 4.96 -15.33
C TYR A 20 -7.23 3.46 -15.55
N ILE A 21 -6.36 2.70 -14.89
CA ILE A 21 -6.39 1.24 -14.84
C ILE A 21 -6.60 0.86 -13.37
N GLY A 22 -7.62 0.05 -13.09
CA GLY A 22 -7.82 -0.52 -11.76
C GLY A 22 -6.67 -1.44 -11.36
N MET A 23 -6.25 -1.38 -10.11
CA MET A 23 -5.25 -2.28 -9.55
C MET A 23 -5.94 -3.41 -8.80
N ASN A 24 -5.37 -4.62 -8.87
CA ASN A 24 -5.92 -5.77 -8.13
C ASN A 24 -5.86 -5.48 -6.63
N GLU A 25 -6.80 -6.00 -5.85
CA GLU A 25 -6.69 -5.91 -4.39
C GLU A 25 -5.78 -7.01 -3.84
N PRO A 26 -5.00 -6.72 -2.77
CA PRO A 26 -4.20 -7.73 -2.10
C PRO A 26 -5.04 -8.64 -1.21
N GLY A 27 -4.60 -9.90 -1.06
CA GLY A 27 -5.14 -10.83 -0.05
C GLY A 27 -6.63 -11.11 -0.22
N SER A 28 -7.40 -10.93 0.86
CA SER A 28 -8.85 -11.17 0.90
C SER A 28 -9.71 -10.00 0.40
N GLY A 29 -9.11 -8.89 -0.08
CA GLY A 29 -9.83 -7.87 -0.84
C GLY A 29 -10.70 -6.91 -0.03
N SER A 30 -10.21 -6.36 1.09
CA SER A 30 -10.83 -5.20 1.73
C SER A 30 -9.83 -4.53 2.67
N GLY A 31 -9.63 -3.23 2.54
CA GLY A 31 -8.91 -2.42 3.51
C GLY A 31 -9.84 -1.51 4.31
N ASN A 32 -9.27 -0.59 5.08
CA ASN A 32 -10.03 0.45 5.77
C ASN A 32 -10.71 1.41 4.78
N TRP A 33 -11.68 2.19 5.27
CA TRP A 33 -12.29 3.27 4.46
C TRP A 33 -11.22 4.21 3.89
N VAL A 34 -10.19 4.51 4.68
CA VAL A 34 -8.96 5.15 4.23
C VAL A 34 -7.81 4.16 4.41
N THR A 35 -7.46 3.47 3.32
CA THR A 35 -6.35 2.51 3.31
C THR A 35 -5.04 3.25 3.11
N PRO A 36 -4.03 3.06 3.97
CA PRO A 36 -2.74 3.70 3.80
C PRO A 36 -2.00 3.12 2.58
N PHE A 37 -1.53 4.01 1.72
CA PHE A 37 -0.79 3.72 0.50
C PHE A 37 0.48 4.56 0.47
N GLU A 38 1.60 3.97 0.08
CA GLU A 38 2.88 4.66 -0.08
C GLU A 38 3.59 4.20 -1.36
N GLN A 39 4.18 5.15 -2.10
CA GLN A 39 5.10 4.84 -3.18
C GLN A 39 6.53 4.78 -2.63
N ASP A 40 7.32 3.81 -3.09
CA ASP A 40 8.73 3.73 -2.71
C ASP A 40 9.47 5.02 -3.09
N PRO A 41 10.21 5.66 -2.17
CA PRO A 41 10.89 6.92 -2.45
C PRO A 41 12.09 6.75 -3.39
N VAL A 42 12.58 5.52 -3.58
CA VAL A 42 13.76 5.21 -4.41
C VAL A 42 13.35 4.54 -5.72
N LEU A 43 12.41 3.60 -5.66
CA LEU A 43 12.03 2.74 -6.79
C LEU A 43 10.59 3.01 -7.22
N ALA A 44 10.37 3.91 -8.17
CA ALA A 44 9.04 4.39 -8.52
C ALA A 44 8.01 3.31 -8.94
N ASN A 45 8.46 2.13 -9.39
CA ASN A 45 7.59 0.99 -9.72
C ASN A 45 7.12 0.18 -8.51
N ASN A 46 7.75 0.41 -7.34
CA ASN A 46 7.40 -0.21 -6.09
C ASN A 46 6.39 0.63 -5.32
N ILE A 47 5.34 -0.03 -4.85
CA ILE A 47 4.27 0.59 -4.05
C ILE A 47 3.88 -0.35 -2.92
N TYR A 48 3.36 0.23 -1.86
CA TYR A 48 3.02 -0.46 -0.62
C TYR A 48 1.64 -0.06 -0.15
N VAL A 49 0.90 -1.03 0.38
CA VAL A 49 -0.45 -0.82 0.91
C VAL A 49 -0.60 -1.53 2.25
N GLY A 50 -1.30 -0.89 3.17
CA GLY A 50 -1.57 -1.45 4.50
C GLY A 50 -3.00 -1.97 4.62
N TYR A 51 -3.15 -3.29 4.54
CA TYR A 51 -4.38 -4.03 4.88
C TYR A 51 -4.14 -4.70 6.24
N ASN A 52 -4.58 -5.94 6.46
CA ASN A 52 -4.17 -6.77 7.60
C ASN A 52 -2.66 -7.05 7.64
N ARG A 53 -1.95 -6.79 6.54
CA ARG A 53 -0.50 -6.88 6.37
C ARG A 53 -0.03 -5.68 5.55
N VAL A 54 1.27 -5.43 5.56
CA VAL A 54 1.89 -4.62 4.52
C VAL A 54 2.05 -5.49 3.28
N TYR A 55 1.45 -5.07 2.18
CA TYR A 55 1.61 -5.69 0.88
C TYR A 55 2.47 -4.79 -0.01
N LYS A 56 3.38 -5.41 -0.75
CA LYS A 56 4.25 -4.76 -1.72
C LYS A 56 3.86 -5.18 -3.13
N SER A 57 3.87 -4.24 -4.06
CA SER A 57 3.90 -4.52 -5.49
C SER A 57 5.20 -3.99 -6.08
N THR A 58 5.80 -4.73 -7.01
CA THR A 58 6.99 -4.31 -7.78
C THR A 58 6.66 -4.06 -9.26
N ASN A 59 5.38 -4.14 -9.62
CA ASN A 59 4.89 -4.03 -10.99
C ASN A 59 3.70 -3.05 -11.08
N PHE A 60 3.82 -1.91 -10.40
CA PHE A 60 2.81 -0.84 -10.41
C PHE A 60 1.40 -1.30 -10.00
N GLY A 61 1.29 -2.25 -9.06
CA GLY A 61 0.00 -2.75 -8.55
C GLY A 61 -0.66 -3.82 -9.40
N GLY A 62 0.08 -4.46 -10.31
CA GLY A 62 -0.40 -5.61 -11.06
C GLY A 62 -0.52 -6.88 -10.19
N ALA A 63 0.41 -7.07 -9.26
CA ALA A 63 0.41 -8.14 -8.28
C ALA A 63 0.97 -7.68 -6.93
N TRP A 64 0.56 -8.35 -5.87
CA TRP A 64 0.90 -8.00 -4.49
C TRP A 64 1.51 -9.19 -3.74
N THR A 65 2.51 -8.90 -2.91
CA THR A 65 3.17 -9.88 -2.04
C THR A 65 3.14 -9.35 -0.60
N PRO A 66 2.70 -10.15 0.39
CA PRO A 66 2.78 -9.74 1.79
C PRO A 66 4.25 -9.71 2.22
N ILE A 67 4.67 -8.65 2.91
CA ILE A 67 6.05 -8.46 3.39
C ILE A 67 6.15 -8.31 4.91
N SER A 68 5.04 -8.43 5.62
CA SER A 68 4.96 -8.39 7.09
C SER A 68 4.19 -9.59 7.63
N GLN A 69 4.26 -9.76 8.96
CA GLN A 69 3.30 -10.57 9.69
C GLN A 69 1.87 -10.04 9.55
N ASP A 70 0.91 -10.88 9.92
CA ASP A 70 -0.48 -10.47 10.12
C ASP A 70 -0.60 -9.59 11.35
N PHE A 71 -1.16 -8.39 11.20
CA PHE A 71 -1.43 -7.48 12.31
C PHE A 71 -2.78 -7.76 12.99
N GLY A 72 -3.58 -8.71 12.46
CA GLY A 72 -4.88 -9.10 13.00
C GLY A 72 -5.96 -8.03 12.79
N GLY A 73 -5.80 -7.19 11.78
CA GLY A 73 -6.75 -6.13 11.40
C GLY A 73 -6.08 -5.07 10.53
N ASP A 74 -6.88 -4.27 9.84
CA ASP A 74 -6.37 -3.34 8.82
C ASP A 74 -5.58 -2.18 9.42
N LEU A 75 -4.48 -1.84 8.74
CA LEU A 75 -3.62 -0.74 9.12
C LEU A 75 -4.29 0.62 8.84
N TYR A 76 -4.03 1.57 9.73
CA TYR A 76 -4.49 2.97 9.60
C TYR A 76 -3.42 3.85 8.98
N ASN A 77 -2.15 3.58 9.30
CA ASN A 77 -1.02 4.35 8.79
C ASN A 77 0.07 3.40 8.29
N LEU A 78 0.76 3.84 7.25
CA LEU A 78 1.98 3.24 6.72
C LEU A 78 2.90 4.36 6.27
N LYS A 79 4.17 4.32 6.65
CA LYS A 79 5.21 5.24 6.17
C LYS A 79 6.51 4.50 5.92
N ILE A 80 7.18 4.86 4.83
CA ILE A 80 8.47 4.31 4.42
C ILE A 80 9.55 5.31 4.83
N SER A 81 10.66 4.84 5.39
CA SER A 81 11.79 5.71 5.68
C SER A 81 12.43 6.22 4.37
N PRO A 82 12.56 7.55 4.18
CA PRO A 82 13.16 8.11 2.96
C PRO A 82 14.63 7.72 2.76
N SER A 83 15.37 7.47 3.84
CA SER A 83 16.79 7.12 3.79
C SER A 83 17.03 5.62 3.62
N ASN A 84 16.03 4.77 3.87
CA ASN A 84 16.13 3.33 3.72
C ASN A 84 14.73 2.72 3.50
N ASN A 85 14.43 2.35 2.26
CA ASN A 85 13.14 1.76 1.88
C ASN A 85 12.90 0.34 2.41
N GLN A 86 13.85 -0.24 3.16
CA GLN A 86 13.67 -1.49 3.91
C GLN A 86 13.12 -1.26 5.33
N VAL A 87 12.96 -0.01 5.75
CA VAL A 87 12.40 0.32 7.07
C VAL A 87 11.06 1.01 6.89
N MET A 88 10.02 0.41 7.47
CA MET A 88 8.65 0.93 7.44
C MET A 88 8.07 1.00 8.85
N TYR A 89 7.16 1.95 9.01
CA TYR A 89 6.37 2.12 10.23
C TYR A 89 4.90 1.99 9.87
N ALA A 90 4.20 1.18 10.65
CA ALA A 90 2.78 0.92 10.45
C ALA A 90 2.03 1.05 11.78
N SER A 91 0.74 1.38 11.73
CA SER A 91 -0.10 1.39 12.92
C SER A 91 -1.45 0.74 12.72
N ARG A 92 -1.93 0.06 13.76
CA ARG A 92 -3.30 -0.45 13.87
C ARG A 92 -3.95 0.17 15.10
N GLY A 93 -4.78 1.20 14.90
CA GLY A 93 -5.32 2.01 15.98
C GLY A 93 -4.19 2.59 16.85
N PRO A 94 -4.18 2.37 18.18
CA PRO A 94 -3.14 2.88 19.06
C PRO A 94 -1.82 2.08 19.03
N ILE A 95 -1.77 0.95 18.32
CA ILE A 95 -0.60 0.06 18.31
C ILE A 95 0.34 0.45 17.17
N PHE A 96 1.62 0.61 17.48
CA PHE A 96 2.69 0.95 16.54
C PHE A 96 3.61 -0.24 16.27
N TYR A 97 3.99 -0.41 15.01
CA TYR A 97 4.87 -1.46 14.52
C TYR A 97 6.02 -0.86 13.70
N ARG A 98 7.19 -1.47 13.80
CA ARG A 98 8.32 -1.28 12.87
C ARG A 98 8.51 -2.59 12.11
N THR A 99 8.54 -2.52 10.79
CA THR A 99 8.66 -3.68 9.91
C THR A 99 9.56 -3.39 8.73
#